data_AF-A0A3B9M4J7-F1
#
_entry.id   AF-A0A3B9M4J7-F1
#
_cell.length_a   1.000
_cell.length_b   1.000
_cell.length_c   1.000
_cell.angle_alpha   90.00
_cell.angle_beta   90.00
_cell.angle_gamma   90.00
#
_symmetry.space_group_name_H-M   'P 1'
#
loop_
_entity.id
_entity.type
_entity.pdbx_description
1 polymer ?
#
loop_
_entity_poly.entity_id
_entity_poly.type
_entity_poly.pdbx_seq_one_letter_code
_entity_poly.pdbx_strand_id
1 'polypeptide(L)'
;ADEDIKAGDEVFPANHLLRSQDIGYLAALGELELEVVVPLSVGIVSTGDELVDPLKKPLPGQVRDINSYALFARTVELGGQPVIYGVVR
;
A
#
# COMPACT_ATOMS: atom_id res chain seq x y z
N ALA A 1 14.40 18.69 -30.58
CA ALA A 1 15.40 17.75 -31.09
C ALA A 1 16.20 17.35 -29.89
N ASP A 2 15.90 16.16 -29.37
CA ASP A 2 16.57 15.40 -28.31
C ASP A 2 17.11 16.20 -27.12
N GLU A 3 16.27 16.34 -26.09
CA GLU A 3 16.77 16.43 -24.71
C GLU A 3 17.29 15.03 -24.32
N ASP A 4 18.42 14.63 -24.90
CA ASP A 4 19.10 13.39 -24.57
C ASP A 4 19.61 13.47 -23.13
N ILE A 5 19.09 12.60 -22.26
CA ILE A 5 19.70 12.30 -20.96
C ILE A 5 21.09 11.74 -21.22
N LYS A 6 22.10 12.33 -20.59
CA LYS A 6 23.48 11.86 -20.70
C LYS A 6 23.77 10.86 -19.59
N ALA A 7 24.76 10.01 -19.85
CA ALA A 7 25.28 9.13 -18.82
C ALA A 7 25.71 9.94 -17.59
N GLY A 8 25.14 9.59 -16.43
CA GLY A 8 25.40 10.27 -15.16
C GLY A 8 24.38 11.35 -14.78
N ASP A 9 23.44 11.69 -15.66
CA ASP A 9 22.33 12.57 -15.31
C ASP A 9 21.32 11.85 -14.40
N GLU A 10 20.76 12.57 -13.43
CA GLU A 10 19.68 12.05 -12.58
C GLU A 10 18.39 12.00 -13.39
N VAL A 11 17.86 10.79 -13.59
CA VAL A 11 16.58 10.59 -14.30
C VAL A 11 15.38 10.93 -13.40
N PHE A 12 15.41 10.43 -12.16
CA PHE A 12 14.39 10.69 -11.15
C PHE A 12 15.07 10.93 -9.80
N PRO A 13 14.52 11.83 -8.97
CA PRO A 13 15.00 11.98 -7.61
C PRO A 13 14.68 10.73 -6.77
N ALA A 14 15.43 10.54 -5.69
CA ALA A 14 15.13 9.49 -4.71
C ALA A 14 13.68 9.63 -4.18
N ASN A 15 13.03 8.49 -3.93
CA ASN A 15 11.63 8.38 -3.51
C ASN A 15 10.60 8.87 -4.54
N HIS A 16 10.99 8.97 -5.81
CA HIS A 16 10.03 9.17 -6.90
C HIS A 16 9.07 7.98 -7.01
N LEU A 17 7.77 8.26 -7.04
CA LEU A 17 6.75 7.24 -7.23
C LEU A 17 6.70 6.86 -8.71
N LEU A 18 7.13 5.64 -9.03
CA LEU A 18 7.11 5.12 -10.38
C LEU A 18 5.67 4.99 -10.92
N ARG A 19 5.40 5.69 -12.02
CA ARG A 19 4.15 5.61 -12.78
C ARG A 19 4.38 4.81 -14.06
N SER A 20 3.29 4.49 -14.78
CA SER A 20 3.36 3.74 -16.03
C SER A 20 4.31 4.34 -17.06
N GLN A 21 4.31 5.67 -17.24
CA GLN A 21 5.25 6.32 -18.16
C GLN A 21 6.71 6.22 -17.71
N ASP A 22 6.96 6.23 -16.40
CA ASP A 22 8.30 6.19 -15.85
C ASP A 22 8.91 4.79 -16.10
N ILE A 23 8.11 3.74 -15.98
CA ILE A 23 8.51 2.36 -16.33
C ILE A 23 8.85 2.24 -17.82
N GLY A 24 8.02 2.79 -18.70
CA GLY A 24 8.30 2.77 -20.15
C GLY A 24 9.57 3.53 -20.50
N TYR A 25 9.82 4.64 -19.80
CA TYR A 25 11.04 5.43 -19.96
C TYR A 25 12.29 4.67 -19.50
N LEU A 26 12.26 4.07 -18.30
CA LEU A 26 13.38 3.27 -17.78
C LEU A 26 13.68 2.06 -18.67
N ALA A 27 12.65 1.39 -19.19
CA ALA A 27 12.83 0.29 -20.14
C ALA A 27 13.50 0.75 -21.45
N ALA A 28 13.19 1.95 -21.94
CA ALA A 28 13.86 2.52 -23.12
C ALA A 28 15.34 2.85 -22.87
N LEU A 29 15.71 3.14 -21.62
CA LEU A 29 17.09 3.31 -21.18
C LEU A 29 17.83 1.98 -20.94
N GLY A 30 17.13 0.84 -21.01
CA GLY A 30 17.69 -0.49 -20.74
C GLY A 30 17.68 -0.90 -19.27
N GLU A 31 17.07 -0.10 -18.40
CA GLU A 31 16.97 -0.37 -16.96
C GLU A 31 15.76 -1.26 -16.67
N LEU A 32 15.99 -2.56 -16.50
CA LEU A 32 14.95 -3.58 -16.29
C LEU A 32 14.85 -4.07 -14.84
N GLU A 33 15.83 -3.76 -14.01
CA GLU A 33 15.87 -4.06 -12.58
C GLU A 33 16.15 -2.77 -11.82
N LEU A 34 15.38 -2.51 -10.76
CA LEU A 34 15.45 -1.27 -10.01
C LEU A 34 15.47 -1.57 -8.51
N GLU A 35 16.32 -0.86 -7.78
CA GLU A 35 16.23 -0.81 -6.33
C GLU A 35 15.04 0.08 -5.93
N VAL A 36 14.10 -0.48 -5.19
CA VAL A 36 12.91 0.21 -4.72
C VAL A 36 12.73 0.05 -3.21
N VAL A 37 11.99 0.97 -2.60
CA VAL A 37 11.61 0.84 -1.20
C VAL A 37 10.63 -0.32 -1.06
N VAL A 38 10.90 -1.20 -0.09
CA VAL A 38 10.02 -2.33 0.23
C VAL A 38 8.66 -1.80 0.74
N PRO A 39 7.52 -2.38 0.29
CA PRO A 39 6.20 -2.05 0.81
C PRO A 39 6.13 -2.05 2.35
N LEU A 40 5.46 -1.06 2.93
CA LEU A 40 5.29 -0.99 4.38
C LEU A 40 4.36 -2.10 4.89
N SER A 41 4.83 -2.90 5.84
CA SER A 41 3.99 -3.87 6.56
C SER A 41 3.16 -3.17 7.64
N VAL A 42 1.84 -3.36 7.64
CA VAL A 42 0.91 -2.68 8.55
C VAL A 42 0.05 -3.67 9.32
N GLY A 43 0.14 -3.66 10.65
CA GLY A 43 -0.75 -4.44 11.51
C GLY A 43 -2.01 -3.67 11.89
N ILE A 44 -3.17 -4.29 11.68
CA ILE A 44 -4.48 -3.71 11.99
C ILE A 44 -5.13 -4.53 13.09
N VAL A 45 -5.43 -3.86 14.20
CA VAL A 45 -6.12 -4.42 15.37
C VAL A 45 -7.33 -3.54 15.65
N SER A 46 -8.45 -4.18 15.97
CA SER A 46 -9.66 -3.50 16.43
C SER A 46 -9.85 -3.76 17.92
N THR A 47 -10.37 -2.79 18.66
CA THR A 47 -10.59 -2.88 20.10
C THR A 47 -11.99 -2.39 20.42
N GLY A 48 -12.75 -3.16 21.19
CA GLY A 48 -14.12 -2.83 21.56
C GLY A 48 -14.91 -4.07 21.94
N ASP A 49 -15.55 -4.04 23.10
CA ASP A 49 -16.36 -5.15 23.61
C ASP A 49 -17.63 -5.36 22.78
N GLU A 50 -18.10 -4.30 22.12
CA GLU A 50 -19.22 -4.29 21.19
C GLU A 50 -18.89 -4.90 19.83
N LEU A 51 -17.60 -5.08 19.51
CA LEU A 51 -17.18 -5.46 18.17
C LEU A 51 -17.28 -6.97 17.93
N VAL A 52 -17.83 -7.32 16.78
CA VAL A 52 -17.89 -8.70 16.28
C VAL A 52 -17.30 -8.80 14.88
N ASP A 53 -16.79 -10.00 14.58
CA ASP A 53 -16.35 -10.39 13.24
C ASP A 53 -17.46 -10.08 12.21
N PRO A 54 -17.13 -9.53 11.03
CA PRO A 54 -18.14 -9.14 10.05
C PRO A 54 -19.00 -10.29 9.54
N LEU A 55 -18.47 -11.53 9.54
CA LEU A 55 -19.20 -12.72 9.13
C LEU A 55 -20.23 -13.17 10.17
N LYS A 56 -20.12 -12.68 11.42
CA LYS A 56 -21.09 -12.97 12.47
C LYS A 56 -22.33 -12.07 12.34
N LYS A 57 -23.46 -12.57 12.84
CA LYS A 57 -24.68 -11.77 13.03
C LYS A 57 -24.58 -11.06 14.39
N PRO A 58 -24.59 -9.71 14.44
CA PRO A 58 -24.53 -9.00 15.72
C PRO A 58 -25.75 -9.28 16.60
N LEU A 59 -25.51 -9.43 17.91
CA LEU A 59 -26.55 -9.39 18.93
C LEU A 59 -26.91 -7.93 19.27
N PRO A 60 -28.03 -7.68 20.00
CA PRO A 60 -28.34 -6.34 20.50
C PRO A 60 -27.15 -5.74 21.27
N GLY A 61 -26.74 -4.53 20.91
CA GLY A 61 -25.57 -3.85 21.48
C GLY A 61 -24.22 -4.17 20.83
N GLN A 62 -24.18 -5.09 19.85
CA GLN A 62 -22.97 -5.38 19.08
C GLN A 62 -22.99 -4.72 17.70
N VAL A 63 -21.81 -4.41 17.19
CA VAL A 63 -21.59 -3.88 15.84
C VAL A 63 -20.45 -4.62 15.14
N ARG A 64 -20.51 -4.68 13.81
CA ARG A 64 -19.44 -5.33 13.02
C ARG A 64 -18.19 -4.45 12.98
N ASP A 65 -17.03 -5.07 13.02
CA ASP A 65 -15.76 -4.39 12.79
C ASP A 65 -15.60 -4.00 11.31
N ILE A 66 -16.01 -2.79 10.96
CA ILE A 66 -15.89 -2.24 9.60
C ILE A 66 -14.57 -1.50 9.39
N ASN A 67 -13.98 -0.96 10.46
CA ASN A 67 -12.80 -0.10 10.38
C ASN A 67 -11.56 -0.90 9.99
N SER A 68 -11.40 -2.12 10.50
CA SER A 68 -10.28 -2.97 10.10
C SER A 68 -10.22 -3.19 8.59
N TYR A 69 -11.38 -3.35 7.94
CA TYR A 69 -11.47 -3.58 6.49
C TYR A 69 -11.28 -2.30 5.69
N ALA A 70 -11.82 -1.17 6.17
CA ALA A 70 -11.58 0.13 5.56
C ALA A 70 -10.09 0.49 5.59
N LEU A 71 -9.43 0.29 6.73
CA LEU A 71 -8.00 0.52 6.88
C LEU A 71 -7.18 -0.44 6.01
N PHE A 72 -7.56 -1.72 5.94
CA PHE A 72 -6.90 -2.70 5.08
C PHE A 72 -6.92 -2.24 3.62
N ALA A 73 -8.10 -1.92 3.09
CA ALA A 73 -8.24 -1.45 1.71
C ALA A 73 -7.39 -0.19 1.46
N ARG A 74 -7.44 0.78 2.38
CA ARG A 74 -6.68 2.02 2.27
C ARG A 74 -5.16 1.79 2.29
N THR A 75 -4.67 0.85 3.09
CA THR A 75 -3.26 0.49 3.10
C THR A 75 -2.83 -0.12 1.77
N VAL A 76 -3.66 -0.99 1.17
CA VAL A 76 -3.38 -1.56 -0.17
C VAL A 76 -3.32 -0.46 -1.23
N GLU A 77 -4.25 0.50 -1.22
CA GLU A 77 -4.25 1.63 -2.16
C GLU A 77 -2.96 2.47 -2.08
N LEU A 78 -2.35 2.54 -0.90
CA LEU A 78 -1.10 3.26 -0.66
C LEU A 78 0.15 2.40 -0.96
N GLY A 79 -0.02 1.19 -1.48
CA GLY A 79 1.07 0.26 -1.80
C GLY A 79 1.64 -0.47 -0.58
N GLY A 80 0.96 -0.44 0.57
CA GLY A 80 1.34 -1.17 1.77
C GLY A 80 0.86 -2.62 1.78
N GLN A 81 1.33 -3.37 2.77
CA GLN A 81 0.98 -4.77 3.02
C GLN A 81 0.28 -4.90 4.38
N PRO A 82 -1.07 -4.81 4.43
CA PRO A 82 -1.81 -4.89 5.67
C PRO A 82 -2.08 -6.33 6.13
N VAL A 83 -2.15 -6.52 7.46
CA VAL A 83 -2.58 -7.77 8.12
C VAL A 83 -3.60 -7.43 9.20
N ILE A 84 -4.79 -8.04 9.14
CA ILE A 84 -5.81 -7.91 10.19
C ILE A 84 -5.57 -8.99 11.25
N TYR A 85 -5.34 -8.56 12.49
CA TYR A 85 -5.16 -9.43 13.65
C TYR A 85 -6.46 -9.68 14.43
N GLY A 86 -7.54 -8.99 14.04
CA GLY A 86 -8.88 -9.15 14.60
C GLY A 86 -9.16 -8.22 15.79
N VAL A 87 -10.23 -8.55 16.52
CA VAL A 87 -10.68 -7.79 17.69
C VAL A 87 -9.94 -8.28 18.92
N VAL A 88 -9.19 -7.38 19.57
CA VAL A 88 -8.50 -7.62 20.84
C VAL A 88 -9.34 -7.07 21.99
N ARG A 89 -9.34 -7.80 23.12
CA ARG A 89 -10.06 -7.49 24.37
C ARG A 89 -9.07 -7.32 25.51
#